data_AF-A0A356B8M5-F1
#
_entry.id   AF-A0A356B8M5-F1
#
_cell.length_a   1.000
_cell.length_b   1.000
_cell.length_c   1.000
_cell.angle_alpha   90.00
_cell.angle_beta   90.00
_cell.angle_gamma   90.00
#
_symmetry.space_group_name_H-M   'P 1'
#
loop_
_entity.id
_entity.type
_entity.pdbx_description
1 polymer ?
#
loop_
_entity_poly.entity_id
_entity_poly.type
_entity_poly.pdbx_seq_one_letter_code
_entity_poly.pdbx_strand_id
1 'polypeptide(L)'
;SRKAAFKFIQRQCKTLQKLGVFNMLLTDGEYLLTYCSTKLHWITRRAPFGMARLSDVDVDIDFSRETTPDDVVTIIATEPLTKNEQWHQMQSGESQLFRYGEALA
;
A
#
# COMPACT_ATOMS: atom_id res chain seq x y z
N SER A 1 20.82 10.37 -1.80
CA SER A 1 20.37 9.07 -2.32
C SER A 1 18.84 8.99 -2.27
N ARG A 2 18.20 8.13 -3.07
CA ARG A 2 16.72 7.96 -3.07
C ARG A 2 16.16 7.70 -1.66
N LYS A 3 16.75 6.76 -0.92
CA LYS A 3 16.34 6.46 0.47
C LYS A 3 16.40 7.69 1.39
N ALA A 4 17.40 8.56 1.23
CA ALA A 4 17.50 9.80 2.01
C ALA A 4 16.39 10.81 1.64
N ALA A 5 16.01 10.88 0.36
CA ALA A 5 14.90 11.72 -0.08
C ALA A 5 13.56 11.23 0.51
N PHE A 6 13.27 9.93 0.46
CA PHE A 6 12.05 9.38 1.08
C PHE A 6 12.02 9.58 2.59
N LYS A 7 13.15 9.41 3.30
CA LYS A 7 13.25 9.75 4.73
C LYS A 7 12.98 11.23 5.00
N PHE A 8 13.45 12.13 4.14
CA PHE A 8 13.14 13.56 4.26
C PHE A 8 11.64 13.81 4.09
N ILE A 9 11.03 13.25 3.04
CA ILE A 9 9.60 13.41 2.73
C ILE A 9 8.72 12.86 3.85
N GLN A 10 9.05 11.67 4.39
CA GLN A 10 8.37 11.08 5.54
C GLN A 10 8.32 12.06 6.74
N ARG A 11 9.42 12.78 7.01
CA ARG A 11 9.42 13.79 8.09
C ARG A 11 8.49 14.96 7.77
N GLN A 12 8.42 15.39 6.50
CA GLN A 12 7.51 16.47 6.09
C GLN A 12 6.04 16.06 6.17
N CYS A 13 5.72 14.79 5.94
CA CYS A 13 4.35 14.28 6.08
C CYS A 13 3.78 14.54 7.48
N LYS A 14 4.61 14.42 8.52
CA LYS A 14 4.23 14.75 9.91
C LYS A 14 3.91 16.23 10.10
N THR A 15 4.60 17.11 9.39
CA THR A 15 4.30 18.55 9.41
C THR A 15 2.98 18.83 8.70
N LEU A 16 2.75 18.21 7.54
CA LEU A 16 1.51 18.35 6.78
C LEU A 16 0.30 17.79 7.51
N GLN A 17 0.45 16.67 8.23
CA GLN A 17 -0.60 16.09 9.07
C GLN A 17 -1.11 17.07 10.14
N LYS A 18 -0.26 17.99 10.64
CA LYS A 18 -0.70 19.00 11.60
C LYS A 18 -1.64 20.04 11.00
N LEU A 19 -1.70 20.14 9.67
CA LEU A 19 -2.58 21.06 8.95
C LEU A 19 -3.93 20.41 8.57
N GLY A 20 -4.10 19.11 8.81
CA GLY A 20 -5.33 18.38 8.53
C GLY A 20 -5.09 16.93 8.13
N VAL A 21 -6.14 16.29 7.61
CA VAL A 21 -6.06 14.91 7.10
C VAL A 21 -5.13 14.88 5.89
N PHE A 22 -4.13 14.01 5.92
CA PHE A 22 -3.11 13.87 4.89
C PHE A 22 -2.68 12.40 4.73
N ASN A 23 -3.43 11.64 3.93
CA ASN A 23 -2.97 10.34 3.43
C ASN A 23 -2.19 10.57 2.13
N MET A 24 -1.06 9.89 1.96
CA MET A 24 -0.19 10.12 0.80
C MET A 24 0.31 8.82 0.21
N LEU A 25 0.34 8.77 -1.13
CA LEU A 25 1.10 7.82 -1.93
C LEU A 25 2.04 8.64 -2.82
N LEU A 26 3.34 8.40 -2.73
CA LEU A 26 4.34 9.13 -3.52
C LEU A 26 5.36 8.16 -4.11
N THR A 27 5.62 8.25 -5.41
CA THR A 27 6.53 7.35 -6.11
C THR A 27 7.55 8.08 -6.97
N ASP A 28 8.72 7.48 -7.15
CA ASP A 28 9.72 7.87 -8.16
C ASP A 28 9.74 6.92 -9.37
N GLY A 29 8.74 6.04 -9.48
CA GLY A 29 8.61 4.99 -10.50
C GLY A 29 9.11 3.62 -10.03
N GLU A 30 10.03 3.57 -9.07
CA GLU A 30 10.58 2.30 -8.55
C GLU A 30 10.19 2.05 -7.09
N TYR A 31 10.21 3.10 -6.27
CA TYR A 31 9.82 3.06 -4.87
C TYR A 31 8.49 3.77 -4.67
N LEU A 32 7.65 3.24 -3.78
CA LEU A 32 6.40 3.87 -3.37
C LEU A 32 6.42 4.12 -1.86
N LEU A 33 6.41 5.39 -1.46
CA LEU A 33 6.24 5.80 -0.07
C LEU A 33 4.77 6.04 0.21
N THR A 34 4.26 5.39 1.26
CA THR A 34 2.92 5.64 1.80
C THR A 34 3.00 6.36 3.13
N TYR A 35 1.97 7.14 3.44
CA TYR A 35 1.82 7.78 4.75
C TYR A 35 0.35 7.79 5.17
N CYS A 36 0.07 7.31 6.38
CA CYS A 36 -1.26 7.24 6.96
C CYS A 36 -1.44 8.37 7.97
N SER A 37 -2.46 9.20 7.78
CA SER A 37 -2.91 10.17 8.80
C SER A 37 -4.19 9.75 9.51
N THR A 38 -5.06 9.00 8.82
CA THR A 38 -6.37 8.59 9.33
C THR A 38 -6.60 7.10 9.11
N LYS A 39 -6.88 6.70 7.87
CA LYS A 39 -7.13 5.32 7.48
C LYS A 39 -6.37 4.99 6.21
N LEU A 40 -5.49 4.01 6.30
CA LEU A 40 -4.77 3.45 5.18
C LEU A 40 -4.45 1.99 5.50
N HIS A 41 -4.63 1.14 4.51
CA HIS A 41 -4.44 -0.29 4.62
C HIS A 41 -3.61 -0.76 3.43
N TRP A 42 -2.86 -1.83 3.61
CA TRP A 42 -2.17 -2.49 2.52
C TRP A 42 -2.19 -4.01 2.66
N ILE A 43 -2.06 -4.70 1.53
CA ILE A 43 -1.88 -6.15 1.48
C ILE A 43 -0.87 -6.49 0.39
N THR A 44 0.02 -7.43 0.68
CA THR A 44 0.95 -7.98 -0.31
C THR A 44 0.48 -9.36 -0.72
N ARG A 45 0.15 -9.52 -2.00
CA ARG A 45 -0.22 -10.79 -2.63
C ARG A 45 0.96 -11.31 -3.43
N ARG A 46 1.18 -12.62 -3.38
CA ARG A 46 2.26 -13.31 -4.09
C ARG A 46 1.65 -14.39 -4.97
N ALA A 47 2.23 -14.59 -6.15
CA ALA A 47 1.87 -15.71 -7.00
C ALA A 47 2.11 -17.05 -6.27
N PRO A 48 1.30 -18.09 -6.55
CA PRO A 48 0.09 -18.06 -7.36
C PRO A 48 -1.05 -17.29 -6.65
N PHE A 49 -1.68 -16.34 -7.34
CA PHE A 49 -2.74 -15.53 -6.76
C PHE A 49 -3.99 -16.36 -6.54
N GLY A 50 -4.47 -16.42 -5.29
CA GLY A 50 -5.79 -16.94 -4.96
C GLY A 50 -6.91 -15.96 -5.34
N MET A 51 -8.15 -16.42 -5.22
CA MET A 51 -9.35 -15.59 -5.45
C MET A 51 -9.47 -14.48 -4.40
N ALA A 52 -9.62 -13.24 -4.87
CA ALA A 52 -9.91 -12.07 -4.05
C ALA A 52 -11.40 -11.73 -4.17
N ARG A 53 -12.14 -11.77 -3.06
CA ARG A 53 -13.57 -11.41 -3.04
C ARG A 53 -13.72 -9.95 -2.62
N LEU A 54 -14.21 -9.11 -3.53
CA LEU A 54 -14.36 -7.68 -3.29
C LEU A 54 -15.35 -7.37 -2.14
N SER A 55 -15.05 -6.33 -1.36
CA SER A 55 -15.83 -5.92 -0.18
C SER A 55 -17.14 -5.24 -0.53
N ASP A 56 -17.15 -4.45 -1.62
CA ASP A 56 -18.23 -3.49 -1.93
C ASP A 56 -19.07 -3.90 -3.15
N VAL A 57 -18.67 -4.94 -3.88
CA VAL A 57 -19.37 -5.40 -5.09
C VAL A 57 -19.25 -6.92 -5.19
N ASP A 58 -20.32 -7.62 -5.58
CA ASP A 58 -20.32 -9.05 -5.91
C ASP A 58 -19.60 -9.33 -7.25
N VAL A 59 -18.42 -8.73 -7.43
CA VAL A 59 -17.56 -8.95 -8.59
C VAL A 59 -16.25 -9.53 -8.07
N ASP A 60 -15.90 -10.72 -8.55
CA ASP A 60 -14.60 -11.30 -8.31
C ASP A 60 -13.64 -10.80 -9.39
N ILE A 61 -12.49 -10.24 -9.00
CA ILE A 61 -11.42 -9.91 -9.94
C ILE A 61 -10.40 -11.04 -9.92
N ASP A 62 -10.35 -11.79 -11.02
CA ASP A 62 -9.33 -12.82 -11.25
C ASP A 62 -8.04 -12.16 -11.77
N PHE A 63 -7.06 -12.02 -10.87
CA PHE A 63 -5.73 -11.50 -11.21
C PHE A 63 -4.80 -12.55 -11.81
N SER A 64 -5.20 -13.83 -11.85
CA SER A 64 -4.31 -14.93 -12.26
C SER A 64 -3.86 -14.85 -13.72
N ARG A 65 -4.60 -14.13 -14.57
CA ARG A 65 -4.33 -14.01 -16.01
C ARG A 65 -3.29 -12.96 -16.40
N GLU A 66 -2.98 -12.03 -15.52
CA GLU A 66 -2.09 -10.89 -15.80
C GLU A 66 -0.73 -11.01 -15.10
N THR A 67 -0.41 -12.19 -14.55
CA THR A 67 0.72 -12.36 -13.64
C THR A 67 1.66 -13.49 -14.00
N THR A 68 2.94 -13.33 -13.65
CA THR A 68 3.94 -14.40 -13.70
C THR A 68 3.97 -15.21 -12.38
N PRO A 69 4.55 -16.42 -12.37
CA PRO A 69 4.67 -17.25 -11.16
C PRO A 69 5.47 -16.60 -10.01
N ASP A 70 6.22 -15.54 -10.28
CA ASP A 70 7.09 -14.86 -9.31
C ASP A 70 6.57 -13.47 -8.91
N ASP A 71 5.37 -13.08 -9.37
CA ASP A 71 4.85 -11.73 -9.14
C ASP A 71 4.50 -11.47 -7.68
N VAL A 72 4.92 -10.30 -7.21
CA VAL A 72 4.58 -9.74 -5.89
C VAL A 72 3.85 -8.42 -6.10
N VAL A 73 2.61 -8.35 -5.65
CA VAL A 73 1.75 -7.18 -5.84
C VAL A 73 1.28 -6.68 -4.48
N THR A 74 1.62 -5.44 -4.16
CA THR A 74 1.06 -4.76 -2.98
C THR A 74 -0.06 -3.82 -3.41
N ILE A 75 -1.24 -3.98 -2.80
CA ILE A 75 -2.39 -3.10 -2.97
C ILE A 75 -2.48 -2.20 -1.73
N ILE A 76 -2.72 -0.90 -1.94
CA ILE A 76 -2.90 0.08 -0.87
C ILE A 76 -4.25 0.77 -1.09
N ALA A 77 -5.07 0.83 -0.04
CA ALA A 77 -6.41 1.41 -0.08
C ALA A 77 -6.77 2.06 1.26
N THR A 78 -7.75 2.96 1.27
CA THR A 78 -8.21 3.61 2.51
C THR A 78 -8.98 2.66 3.43
N GLU A 79 -9.60 1.62 2.87
CA GLU A 79 -10.30 0.53 3.57
C GLU A 79 -9.98 -0.82 2.89
N PRO A 80 -10.05 -1.96 3.60
CA PRO A 80 -9.86 -3.28 3.00
C PRO A 80 -10.83 -3.56 1.84
N LEU A 81 -10.28 -3.82 0.65
CA LEU A 81 -11.07 -4.08 -0.55
C LEU A 81 -11.53 -5.53 -0.67
N THR A 82 -11.05 -6.43 0.20
CA THR A 82 -11.46 -7.83 0.24
C THR A 82 -11.80 -8.27 1.65
N LYS A 83 -12.75 -9.21 1.77
CA LYS A 83 -13.23 -9.73 3.07
C LYS A 83 -12.56 -11.04 3.49
N ASN A 84 -11.96 -11.77 2.55
CA ASN A 84 -11.36 -13.08 2.76
C ASN A 84 -9.83 -13.03 2.90
N GLU A 85 -9.25 -11.84 3.08
CA GLU A 85 -7.82 -11.65 3.21
C GLU A 85 -7.50 -10.71 4.38
N GLN A 86 -6.32 -10.89 4.99
CA GLN A 86 -5.87 -10.04 6.08
C GLN A 86 -5.12 -8.83 5.51
N TRP A 87 -5.74 -7.66 5.63
CA TRP A 87 -5.10 -6.39 5.33
C TRP A 87 -4.32 -5.88 6.53
N HIS A 88 -3.14 -5.33 6.28
CA HIS A 88 -2.40 -4.58 7.29
C HIS A 88 -3.01 -3.19 7.44
N GLN A 89 -3.52 -2.88 8.63
CA GLN A 89 -4.01 -1.55 8.98
C GLN A 89 -2.87 -0.67 9.48
N MET A 90 -2.61 0.44 8.78
CA MET A 90 -1.60 1.41 9.20
C MET A 90 -2.13 2.32 10.31
N GLN A 91 -1.26 2.65 11.25
CA GLN A 91 -1.54 3.61 12.32
C GLN A 91 -1.40 5.06 11.83
N SER A 92 -2.08 5.98 12.50
CA SER A 92 -1.91 7.41 12.24
C SER A 92 -0.45 7.83 12.50
N GLY A 93 0.15 8.54 11.54
CA GLY A 93 1.55 8.95 11.53
C GLY A 93 2.52 7.89 11.00
N GLU A 94 2.05 6.70 10.65
CA GLU A 94 2.85 5.62 10.07
C GLU A 94 3.17 5.88 8.60
N SER A 95 4.34 5.41 8.17
CA SER A 95 4.74 5.37 6.76
C SER A 95 5.36 4.04 6.41
N GLN A 96 5.10 3.53 5.21
CA GLN A 96 5.73 2.33 4.69
C GLN A 96 6.36 2.62 3.32
N LEU A 97 7.60 2.18 3.11
CA LEU A 97 8.26 2.26 1.81
C LEU A 97 8.16 0.90 1.12
N PHE A 98 7.74 0.88 -0.13
CA PHE A 98 7.65 -0.32 -0.94
C PHE A 98 8.60 -0.24 -2.13
N ARG A 99 9.05 -1.40 -2.63
CA ARG A 99 9.78 -1.53 -3.89
C ARG A 99 9.49 -2.89 -4.50
N TYR A 100 9.11 -2.93 -5.77
CA TYR A 100 8.75 -4.18 -6.48
C TYR A 100 7.74 -5.04 -5.70
N GLY A 101 6.71 -4.41 -5.14
CA GLY A 101 5.67 -5.09 -4.36
C GLY A 101 6.06 -5.44 -2.92
N GLU A 102 7.32 -5.31 -2.51
CA GLU A 102 7.79 -5.66 -1.17
C GLU A 102 7.77 -4.47 -0.20
N ALA A 103 7.32 -4.71 1.03
CA ALA A 103 7.48 -3.76 2.13
C ALA A 103 8.93 -3.77 2.63
N LEU A 104 9.58 -2.60 2.61
CA LEU A 104 10.95 -2.44 3.07
C LEU A 104 11.00 -2.14 4.58
N ALA A 105 11.98 -2.72 5.27
CA ALA A 105 12.30 -2.40 6.67
C ALA A 105 12.98 -1.03 6.85
#